data_AF-A0A6A5GIS0-F1
#
_entry.id   AF-A0A6A5GIS0-F1
#
_cell.length_a   1.000
_cell.length_b   1.000
_cell.length_c   1.000
_cell.angle_alpha   90.00
_cell.angle_beta   90.00
_cell.angle_gamma   90.00
#
_symmetry.space_group_name_H-M   'P 1'
#
loop_
_entity.id
_entity.type
_entity.pdbx_description
1 polymer ?
#
loop_
_entity_poly.entity_id
_entity_poly.type
_entity_poly.pdbx_seq_one_letter_code
_entity_poly.pdbx_strand_id
1 'polypeptide(L)'
;MEVVFALLTRNFLTKMAEFIKNNPKVFRTCILYKFSDRKPIFESYKELRKRLDNDVDYPEFEFWYMRFSQGKFGLDYDRSFYPKTRLFIDLPPNVMERIGRYLDLRNRFNLRIAGTEEIRCMIDSWDPKVTEMEYIHYLKPQYSRVLMKNKISSPFEARLYEYSRLERDNLMSVLKNPKLRLDKLKIRCYDEKWRGIIEELSESNHKLLVKKYEMTKKSSKGSITLDFLEPSALEEVNLYFSDSAEKMSEIMKSEQRQGLKMLTIKNSFPMTVLPFESFYNCPRFTLIFYNKVCGEKLLELVKVHT
;
A
#
# COMPACT_ATOMS: atom_id res chain seq x y z
N MET A 1 12.34 47.52 17.57
CA MET A 1 13.68 47.30 16.96
C MET A 1 13.88 45.86 16.50
N GLU A 2 13.48 44.84 17.25
CA GLU A 2 13.65 43.42 16.87
C GLU A 2 12.99 43.03 15.54
N VAL A 3 11.76 43.51 15.26
CA VAL A 3 11.05 43.21 14.01
C VAL A 3 11.76 43.82 12.79
N VAL A 4 12.29 45.03 12.94
CA VAL A 4 13.03 45.73 11.87
C VAL A 4 14.38 45.05 11.62
N PHE A 5 15.08 44.62 12.68
CA PHE A 5 16.32 43.86 12.58
C PHE A 5 16.10 42.49 11.92
N ALA A 6 15.02 41.78 12.27
CA ALA A 6 14.64 40.51 11.65
C ALA A 6 14.27 40.66 10.15
N LEU A 7 13.59 41.75 9.77
CA LEU A 7 13.26 42.05 8.37
C LEU A 7 14.51 42.43 7.55
N LEU A 8 15.41 43.23 8.11
CA LEU A 8 16.68 43.61 7.47
C LEU A 8 17.60 42.40 7.26
N THR A 9 17.70 41.53 8.27
CA THR A 9 18.48 40.27 8.14
C THR A 9 17.86 39.32 7.13
N ARG A 10 16.53 39.21 7.06
CA ARG A 10 15.87 38.38 6.04
C ARG A 10 16.13 38.91 4.62
N ASN A 11 15.98 40.21 4.38
CA ASN A 11 16.27 40.82 3.08
C ASN A 11 17.74 40.69 2.67
N PHE A 12 18.66 40.80 3.63
CA PHE A 12 20.09 40.61 3.38
C PHE A 12 20.42 39.16 3.03
N LEU A 13 19.85 38.19 3.75
CA LEU A 13 20.01 36.76 3.48
C LEU A 13 19.47 36.38 2.09
N THR A 14 18.33 36.93 1.68
CA THR A 14 17.78 36.72 0.34
C THR A 14 18.72 37.25 -0.75
N LYS A 15 19.25 38.47 -0.60
CA LYS A 15 20.22 39.04 -1.55
C LYS A 15 21.52 38.24 -1.63
N MET A 16 22.03 37.75 -0.49
CA MET A 16 23.19 36.86 -0.48
C MET A 16 22.90 35.54 -1.17
N ALA A 17 21.73 34.95 -0.96
CA ALA A 17 21.32 33.72 -1.64
C ALA A 17 21.26 33.93 -3.16
N GLU A 18 20.65 35.02 -3.64
CA GLU A 18 20.64 35.39 -5.06
C GLU A 18 22.05 35.59 -5.62
N PHE A 19 22.93 36.29 -4.89
CA PHE A 19 24.32 36.46 -5.30
C PHE A 19 25.03 35.12 -5.46
N ILE A 20 24.90 34.21 -4.49
CA ILE A 20 25.54 32.89 -4.55
C ILE A 20 25.02 32.10 -5.76
N LYS A 21 23.70 32.11 -6.00
CA LYS A 21 23.08 31.40 -7.14
C LYS A 21 23.57 31.92 -8.49
N ASN A 22 23.67 33.24 -8.64
CA ASN A 22 24.07 33.87 -9.89
C ASN A 22 25.59 33.79 -10.16
N ASN A 23 26.37 33.29 -9.19
CA ASN A 23 27.83 33.16 -9.30
C ASN A 23 28.25 31.69 -9.15
N PRO A 24 28.35 30.92 -10.24
CA PRO A 24 28.66 29.49 -10.20
C PRO A 24 29.92 29.16 -9.39
N LYS A 25 31.00 29.97 -9.51
CA LYS A 25 32.22 29.76 -8.71
C LYS A 25 31.97 29.90 -7.21
N VAL A 26 31.21 30.91 -6.80
CA VAL A 26 30.87 31.15 -5.39
C VAL A 26 30.02 30.00 -4.86
N PHE A 27 29.01 29.57 -5.61
CA PHE A 27 28.20 28.40 -5.28
C PHE A 27 29.07 27.14 -5.08
N ARG A 28 29.99 26.86 -6.00
CA ARG A 28 30.93 25.73 -5.92
C ARG A 28 31.85 25.83 -4.71
N THR A 29 32.34 27.03 -4.37
CA THR A 29 33.11 27.29 -3.14
C THR A 29 32.29 26.99 -1.89
N CYS A 30 31.00 27.35 -1.86
CA CYS A 30 30.11 27.00 -0.75
C CYS A 30 29.96 25.48 -0.60
N ILE A 31 29.86 24.73 -1.71
CA ILE A 31 29.84 23.26 -1.69
C ILE A 31 31.16 22.70 -1.16
N LEU A 32 32.31 23.24 -1.60
CA LEU A 32 33.63 22.81 -1.13
C LEU A 32 33.78 23.03 0.38
N TYR A 33 33.35 24.18 0.87
CA TYR A 33 33.31 24.48 2.29
C TYR A 33 32.42 23.46 3.04
N LYS A 34 31.23 23.16 2.51
CA LYS A 34 30.33 22.14 3.08
C LYS A 34 30.88 20.71 3.02
N PHE A 35 31.71 20.39 2.05
CA PHE A 35 32.43 19.12 1.99
C PHE A 35 33.49 19.04 3.09
N SER A 36 34.15 20.15 3.42
CA SER A 36 35.15 20.20 4.50
C SER A 36 34.57 19.88 5.89
N ASP A 37 33.26 20.08 6.09
CA ASP A 37 32.53 19.70 7.31
C ASP A 37 32.45 18.17 7.53
N ARG A 38 32.86 17.34 6.55
CA ARG A 38 32.84 15.86 6.57
C ARG A 38 31.47 15.21 6.88
N LYS A 39 30.38 15.93 6.65
CA LYS A 39 29.01 15.41 6.79
C LYS A 39 28.60 14.57 5.59
N PRO A 40 27.67 13.62 5.74
CA PRO A 40 27.06 12.92 4.61
C PRO A 40 26.51 13.88 3.55
N ILE A 41 26.69 13.55 2.28
CA ILE A 41 26.34 14.42 1.13
C ILE A 41 24.91 14.98 1.20
N PHE A 42 23.93 14.16 1.59
CA PHE A 42 22.53 14.58 1.63
C PHE A 42 22.23 15.52 2.79
N GLU A 43 22.94 15.41 3.91
CA GLU A 43 22.84 16.37 5.01
C GLU A 43 23.44 17.72 4.61
N SER A 44 24.64 17.71 4.01
CA SER A 44 25.27 18.91 3.47
C SER A 44 24.38 19.62 2.44
N TYR A 45 23.70 18.86 1.57
CA TYR A 45 22.73 19.38 0.62
C TYR A 45 21.56 20.08 1.32
N LYS A 46 20.91 19.42 2.29
CA LYS A 46 19.76 19.99 3.02
C LYS A 46 20.12 21.29 3.72
N GLU A 47 21.30 21.36 4.34
CA GLU A 47 21.75 22.57 5.01
C GLU A 47 22.01 23.72 4.05
N LEU A 48 22.68 23.45 2.92
CA LEU A 48 22.94 24.46 1.92
C LEU A 48 21.63 24.93 1.27
N ARG A 49 20.75 23.99 0.92
CA ARG A 49 19.42 24.27 0.37
C ARG A 49 18.58 25.16 1.28
N LYS A 50 18.56 24.89 2.59
CA LYS A 50 17.85 25.72 3.57
C LYS A 50 18.41 27.15 3.64
N ARG A 51 19.71 27.34 3.42
CA ARG A 51 20.37 28.65 3.41
C ARG A 51 20.17 29.42 2.10
N LEU A 52 19.94 28.72 1.00
CA LEU A 52 19.77 29.30 -0.35
C LEU A 52 18.30 29.34 -0.81
N ASP A 53 17.38 29.44 0.15
CA ASP A 53 15.93 29.55 -0.09
C ASP A 53 15.34 28.42 -0.96
N ASN A 54 15.74 27.18 -0.66
CA ASN A 54 15.25 25.93 -1.24
C ASN A 54 15.50 25.68 -2.74
N ASP A 55 16.24 26.56 -3.38
CA ASP A 55 16.49 26.58 -4.82
C ASP A 55 17.93 26.16 -5.12
N VAL A 56 18.20 24.88 -4.85
CA VAL A 56 19.48 24.23 -5.13
C VAL A 56 19.19 22.91 -5.82
N ASP A 57 19.65 22.79 -7.05
CA ASP A 57 19.55 21.56 -7.82
C ASP A 57 20.45 20.47 -7.21
N TYR A 58 19.86 19.32 -6.87
CA TYR A 58 20.60 18.23 -6.23
C TYR A 58 21.67 17.63 -7.16
N PRO A 59 21.38 17.31 -8.44
CA PRO A 59 22.41 16.88 -9.40
C PRO A 59 23.62 17.81 -9.54
N GLU A 60 23.42 19.12 -9.61
CA GLU A 60 24.55 20.08 -9.62
C GLU A 60 25.34 20.01 -8.30
N PHE A 61 24.65 20.01 -7.16
CA PHE A 61 25.29 19.86 -5.85
C PHE A 61 26.11 18.56 -5.75
N GLU A 62 25.50 17.43 -6.10
CA GLU A 62 26.08 16.09 -6.02
C GLU A 62 27.33 15.99 -6.90
N PHE A 63 27.26 16.52 -8.13
CA PHE A 63 28.40 16.52 -9.05
C PHE A 63 29.64 17.19 -8.42
N TRP A 64 29.49 18.42 -7.92
CA TRP A 64 30.61 19.15 -7.31
C TRP A 64 31.10 18.50 -6.03
N TYR A 65 30.18 18.07 -5.17
CA TYR A 65 30.51 17.38 -3.93
C TYR A 65 31.32 16.10 -4.20
N MET A 66 30.92 15.29 -5.19
CA MET A 66 31.64 14.07 -5.58
C MET A 66 32.98 14.35 -6.26
N ARG A 67 33.14 15.47 -6.99
CA ARG A 67 34.46 15.85 -7.50
C ARG A 67 35.40 16.25 -6.36
N PHE A 68 34.92 16.99 -5.37
CA PHE A 68 35.72 17.36 -4.20
C PHE A 68 36.10 16.15 -3.34
N SER A 69 35.22 15.15 -3.21
CA SER A 69 35.54 13.90 -2.52
C SER A 69 36.63 13.08 -3.21
N GLN A 70 36.81 13.26 -4.53
CA GLN A 70 37.91 12.69 -5.31
C GLN A 70 39.20 13.54 -5.27
N GLY A 71 39.26 14.60 -4.46
CA GLY A 71 40.41 15.51 -4.39
C GLY A 71 40.52 16.50 -5.55
N LYS A 72 39.50 16.61 -6.41
CA LYS A 72 39.50 17.50 -7.58
C LYS A 72 38.89 18.86 -7.24
N PHE A 73 39.67 19.75 -6.63
CA PHE A 73 39.18 21.03 -6.08
C PHE A 73 39.02 22.18 -7.09
N GLY A 74 39.39 21.99 -8.35
CA GLY A 74 39.29 23.04 -9.37
C GLY A 74 37.83 23.49 -9.59
N LEU A 75 37.55 24.78 -9.39
CA LEU A 75 36.20 25.37 -9.43
C LEU A 75 35.70 25.67 -10.86
N ASP A 76 36.59 25.68 -11.85
CA ASP A 76 36.30 26.10 -13.23
C ASP A 76 36.14 24.93 -14.20
N TYR A 77 35.97 23.72 -13.65
CA TYR A 77 35.80 22.53 -14.45
C TYR A 77 34.52 22.59 -15.29
N ASP A 78 34.66 22.31 -16.59
CA ASP A 78 33.53 22.22 -17.50
C ASP A 78 32.84 20.85 -17.37
N ARG A 79 31.57 20.87 -16.95
CA ARG A 79 30.75 19.68 -16.78
C ARG A 79 30.41 19.00 -18.11
N SER A 80 30.58 19.68 -19.25
CA SER A 80 30.30 19.12 -20.60
C SER A 80 31.10 17.86 -20.91
N PHE A 81 32.29 17.71 -20.30
CA PHE A 81 33.16 16.54 -20.45
C PHE A 81 32.67 15.31 -19.68
N TYR A 82 31.75 15.46 -18.73
CA TYR A 82 31.17 14.30 -18.03
C TYR A 82 30.02 13.71 -18.85
N PRO A 83 29.84 12.37 -18.81
CA PRO A 83 28.64 11.74 -19.33
C PRO A 83 27.41 12.42 -18.72
N LYS A 84 26.37 12.64 -19.52
CA LYS A 84 25.09 13.16 -19.02
C LYS A 84 24.65 12.32 -17.82
N THR A 85 24.21 12.99 -16.76
CA THR A 85 23.66 12.32 -15.57
C THR A 85 22.53 11.40 -16.02
N ARG A 86 22.70 10.09 -15.82
CA ARG A 86 21.65 9.12 -16.06
C ARG A 86 20.63 9.25 -14.95
N LEU A 87 19.38 9.47 -15.31
CA LEU A 87 18.28 9.45 -14.38
C LEU A 87 18.00 8.02 -13.94
N PHE A 88 17.28 7.87 -12.83
CA PHE A 88 16.85 6.56 -12.36
C PHE A 88 16.12 5.78 -13.46
N ILE A 89 15.25 6.46 -14.23
CA ILE A 89 14.48 5.87 -15.34
C ILE A 89 15.33 5.45 -16.55
N ASP A 90 16.56 5.96 -16.67
CA ASP A 90 17.49 5.57 -17.75
C ASP A 90 18.19 4.24 -17.45
N LEU A 91 17.95 3.64 -16.27
CA LEU A 91 18.47 2.34 -15.94
C LEU A 91 17.85 1.26 -16.85
N PRO A 92 18.65 0.31 -17.36
CA PRO A 92 18.12 -0.80 -18.14
C PRO A 92 16.99 -1.56 -17.41
N PRO A 93 15.94 -2.02 -18.12
CA PRO A 93 14.79 -2.67 -17.51
C PRO A 93 15.14 -3.85 -16.58
N ASN A 94 16.18 -4.63 -16.93
CA ASN A 94 16.64 -5.75 -16.11
C ASN A 94 17.25 -5.29 -14.75
N VAL A 95 17.90 -4.13 -14.72
CA VAL A 95 18.43 -3.54 -13.47
C VAL A 95 17.26 -3.05 -12.61
N MET A 96 16.28 -2.39 -13.21
CA MET A 96 15.08 -1.91 -12.52
C MET A 96 14.27 -3.05 -11.93
N GLU A 97 14.07 -4.13 -12.68
CA GLU A 97 13.40 -5.33 -12.17
C GLU A 97 14.18 -5.93 -10.99
N ARG A 98 15.51 -5.97 -11.07
CA ARG A 98 16.36 -6.44 -9.98
C ARG A 98 16.20 -5.58 -8.73
N ILE A 99 16.22 -4.25 -8.87
CA ILE A 99 15.93 -3.32 -7.77
C ILE A 99 14.57 -3.64 -7.15
N GLY A 100 13.52 -3.72 -7.98
CA GLY A 100 12.18 -4.07 -7.53
C GLY A 100 12.13 -5.38 -6.75
N ARG A 101 12.84 -6.42 -7.19
CA ARG A 101 12.89 -7.71 -6.50
C ARG A 101 13.45 -7.64 -5.08
N TYR A 102 14.39 -6.74 -4.80
CA TYR A 102 15.05 -6.59 -3.50
C TYR A 102 14.41 -5.51 -2.60
N LEU A 103 13.63 -4.58 -3.16
CA LEU A 103 12.91 -3.59 -2.37
C LEU A 103 11.69 -4.22 -1.68
N ASP A 104 11.61 -4.03 -0.36
CA ASP A 104 10.39 -4.30 0.41
C ASP A 104 9.26 -3.32 0.04
N LEU A 105 8.03 -3.65 0.44
CA LEU A 105 6.86 -2.82 0.13
C LEU A 105 6.97 -1.39 0.68
N ARG A 106 7.60 -1.21 1.84
CA ARG A 106 7.79 0.11 2.44
C ARG A 106 8.62 1.01 1.55
N ASN A 107 9.77 0.51 1.11
CA ASN A 107 10.70 1.25 0.27
C ASN A 107 10.13 1.43 -1.13
N ARG A 108 9.33 0.48 -1.63
CA ARG A 108 8.56 0.66 -2.87
C ARG A 108 7.56 1.79 -2.76
N PHE A 109 6.80 1.88 -1.66
CA PHE A 109 5.88 3.00 -1.44
C PHE A 109 6.61 4.33 -1.29
N ASN A 110 7.74 4.37 -0.58
CA ASN A 110 8.56 5.57 -0.51
C ASN A 110 9.05 6.00 -1.90
N LEU A 111 9.50 5.05 -2.72
CA LEU A 111 9.95 5.32 -4.09
C LEU A 111 8.78 5.78 -4.99
N ARG A 112 7.58 5.19 -4.81
CA ARG A 112 6.36 5.56 -5.52
C ARG A 112 5.86 6.96 -5.14
N ILE A 113 6.07 7.39 -3.89
CA ILE A 113 5.75 8.74 -3.41
C ILE A 113 6.74 9.77 -3.97
N ALA A 114 8.02 9.41 -4.04
CA ALA A 114 9.08 10.30 -4.54
C ALA A 114 9.21 10.33 -6.07
N GLY A 115 8.58 9.38 -6.77
CA GLY A 115 8.74 9.18 -8.21
C GLY A 115 7.77 10.00 -9.07
N THR A 116 8.14 10.15 -10.35
CA THR A 116 7.25 10.64 -11.41
C THR A 116 6.18 9.59 -11.76
N GLU A 117 5.21 9.96 -12.59
CA GLU A 117 4.16 9.02 -13.00
C GLU A 117 4.73 7.80 -13.72
N GLU A 118 5.79 7.95 -14.52
CA GLU A 118 6.45 6.83 -15.19
C GLU A 118 7.10 5.87 -14.18
N ILE A 119 7.74 6.42 -13.14
CA ILE A 119 8.33 5.61 -12.06
C ILE A 119 7.22 4.89 -11.28
N ARG A 120 6.09 5.54 -11.04
CA ARG A 120 4.92 4.94 -10.37
C ARG A 120 4.36 3.77 -11.16
N CYS A 121 4.08 3.95 -12.46
CA CYS A 121 3.60 2.86 -13.32
C CYS A 121 4.58 1.67 -13.31
N MET A 122 5.89 1.95 -13.35
CA MET A 122 6.90 0.90 -13.29
C MET A 122 6.86 0.16 -11.95
N ILE A 123 6.83 0.87 -10.82
CA ILE A 123 6.76 0.25 -9.49
C ILE A 123 5.47 -0.57 -9.32
N ASP A 124 4.35 -0.04 -9.79
CA ASP A 124 3.04 -0.66 -9.72
C ASP A 124 2.94 -1.93 -10.59
N SER A 125 3.85 -2.10 -11.56
CA SER A 125 3.98 -3.33 -12.37
C SER A 125 4.79 -4.45 -11.70
N TRP A 126 5.57 -4.12 -10.66
CA TRP A 126 6.40 -5.10 -9.97
C TRP A 126 5.53 -6.07 -9.18
N ASP A 127 5.94 -7.33 -9.10
CA ASP A 127 5.24 -8.31 -8.25
C ASP A 127 5.30 -7.83 -6.78
N PRO A 128 4.15 -7.58 -6.13
CA PRO A 128 4.12 -7.09 -4.75
C PRO A 128 4.60 -8.15 -3.74
N LYS A 129 4.63 -9.43 -4.14
CA LYS A 129 5.03 -10.58 -3.31
C LYS A 129 4.24 -10.70 -2.00
N VAL A 130 3.05 -10.10 -1.95
CA VAL A 130 2.13 -10.21 -0.82
C VAL A 130 1.38 -11.53 -0.94
N THR A 131 1.43 -12.35 0.11
CA THR A 131 0.75 -13.64 0.17
C THR A 131 -0.44 -13.60 1.12
N GLU A 132 -0.40 -12.74 2.15
CA GLU A 132 -1.53 -12.56 3.06
C GLU A 132 -1.86 -11.09 3.27
N MET A 133 -3.15 -10.79 3.36
CA MET A 133 -3.65 -9.49 3.76
C MET A 133 -4.65 -9.61 4.89
N GLU A 134 -4.58 -8.71 5.88
CA GLU A 134 -5.56 -8.61 6.95
C GLU A 134 -6.03 -7.17 7.13
N TYR A 135 -7.32 -6.92 6.85
CA TYR A 135 -7.99 -5.66 7.14
C TYR A 135 -8.59 -5.67 8.55
N ILE A 136 -8.33 -4.60 9.31
CA ILE A 136 -8.82 -4.45 10.68
C ILE A 136 -9.40 -3.06 10.85
N HIS A 137 -10.68 -2.97 11.20
CA HIS A 137 -11.30 -1.74 11.66
C HIS A 137 -11.45 -1.74 13.19
N TYR A 138 -11.00 -0.66 13.82
CA TYR A 138 -11.15 -0.38 15.23
C TYR A 138 -12.24 0.67 15.41
N LEU A 139 -13.18 0.40 16.32
CA LEU A 139 -14.27 1.34 16.64
C LEU A 139 -13.80 2.44 17.61
N LYS A 140 -12.77 2.18 18.43
CA LYS A 140 -12.23 3.12 19.42
C LYS A 140 -10.71 2.90 19.60
N PRO A 141 -9.84 3.87 19.23
CA PRO A 141 -10.15 5.02 18.36
C PRO A 141 -10.62 4.55 16.96
N GLN A 142 -11.31 5.40 16.21
CA GLN A 142 -11.91 5.03 14.92
C GLN A 142 -10.88 5.04 13.78
N TYR A 143 -10.16 3.94 13.60
CA TYR A 143 -9.19 3.80 12.52
C TYR A 143 -9.23 2.39 11.91
N SER A 144 -8.75 2.28 10.68
CA SER A 144 -8.60 1.00 10.00
C SER A 144 -7.13 0.78 9.68
N ARG A 145 -6.67 -0.47 9.61
CA ARG A 145 -5.33 -0.82 9.14
C ARG A 145 -5.36 -2.06 8.25
N VAL A 146 -4.39 -2.15 7.33
CA VAL A 146 -4.17 -3.33 6.50
C VAL A 146 -2.80 -3.90 6.86
N LEU A 147 -2.75 -5.17 7.23
CA LEU A 147 -1.49 -5.88 7.42
C LEU A 147 -1.20 -6.66 6.15
N MET A 148 0.00 -6.52 5.60
CA MET A 148 0.43 -7.27 4.41
C MET A 148 1.62 -8.14 4.79
N LYS A 149 1.52 -9.44 4.53
CA LYS A 149 2.64 -10.37 4.74
C LYS A 149 3.24 -10.78 3.42
N ASN A 150 4.55 -10.87 3.41
CA ASN A 150 5.36 -11.34 2.29
C ASN A 150 6.29 -12.44 2.82
N LYS A 151 6.62 -13.43 2.00
CA LYS A 151 7.59 -14.49 2.32
C LYS A 151 9.01 -13.97 2.58
N ILE A 152 9.36 -12.80 2.06
CA ILE A 152 10.74 -12.27 2.07
C ILE A 152 11.06 -11.40 3.29
N SER A 153 10.05 -10.85 3.97
CA SER A 153 10.25 -9.90 5.07
C SER A 153 9.26 -10.14 6.20
N SER A 154 9.68 -9.81 7.44
CA SER A 154 8.80 -9.68 8.61
C SER A 154 7.46 -9.01 8.23
N PRO A 155 6.31 -9.42 8.81
CA PRO A 155 4.99 -8.87 8.48
C PRO A 155 5.06 -7.35 8.38
N PHE A 156 4.78 -6.81 7.18
CA PHE A 156 4.77 -5.38 6.98
C PHE A 156 3.45 -4.84 7.53
N GLU A 157 3.54 -4.09 8.61
CA GLU A 157 2.42 -3.28 9.10
C GLU A 157 2.28 -2.08 8.15
N ALA A 158 1.37 -2.14 7.16
CA ALA A 158 0.81 -0.91 6.63
C ALA A 158 -0.11 -0.33 7.73
N ARG A 159 0.52 0.41 8.65
CA ARG A 159 -0.20 1.22 9.63
C ARG A 159 -0.88 2.33 8.85
N LEU A 160 -2.14 2.13 8.47
CA LEU A 160 -2.97 3.24 8.02
C LEU A 160 -3.28 4.07 9.27
N TYR A 161 -2.54 5.15 9.46
CA TYR A 161 -2.93 6.21 10.37
C TYR A 161 -3.67 7.23 9.51
N GLU A 162 -5.00 7.17 9.60
CA GLU A 162 -5.91 8.28 9.25
C GLU A 162 -5.75 8.87 7.83
N TYR A 163 -6.56 8.36 6.88
CA TYR A 163 -7.13 9.08 5.72
C TYR A 163 -6.23 10.05 4.93
N SER A 164 -4.92 9.82 4.82
CA SER A 164 -4.15 10.45 3.75
C SER A 164 -4.44 9.71 2.43
N ARG A 165 -4.74 10.44 1.34
CA ARG A 165 -4.99 9.85 0.01
C ARG A 165 -3.83 8.98 -0.47
N LEU A 166 -2.60 9.37 -0.11
CA LEU A 166 -1.35 8.68 -0.46
C LEU A 166 -1.32 7.22 0.00
N GLU A 167 -1.88 6.92 1.17
CA GLU A 167 -1.87 5.56 1.71
C GLU A 167 -2.93 4.66 1.05
N ARG A 168 -4.09 5.22 0.68
CA ARG A 168 -5.10 4.51 -0.12
C ARG A 168 -4.55 4.21 -1.51
N ASP A 169 -3.93 5.18 -2.17
CA ASP A 169 -3.38 4.99 -3.53
C ASP A 169 -2.33 3.89 -3.56
N ASN A 170 -1.49 3.81 -2.52
CA ASN A 170 -0.50 2.73 -2.36
C ASN A 170 -1.16 1.36 -2.13
N LEU A 171 -2.22 1.29 -1.33
CA LEU A 171 -3.00 0.07 -1.17
C LEU A 171 -3.62 -0.37 -2.50
N MET A 172 -4.26 0.56 -3.21
CA MET A 172 -4.90 0.28 -4.48
C MET A 172 -3.90 -0.14 -5.55
N SER A 173 -2.67 0.39 -5.54
CA SER A 173 -1.63 -0.03 -6.47
C SER A 173 -1.19 -1.48 -6.26
N VAL A 174 -1.24 -1.97 -5.02
CA VAL A 174 -1.05 -3.39 -4.73
C VAL A 174 -2.28 -4.21 -5.12
N LEU A 175 -3.48 -3.78 -4.73
CA LEU A 175 -4.71 -4.55 -4.95
C LEU A 175 -5.07 -4.68 -6.43
N LYS A 176 -4.78 -3.67 -7.25
CA LYS A 176 -5.02 -3.69 -8.72
C LYS A 176 -3.89 -4.38 -9.49
N ASN A 177 -2.84 -4.85 -8.81
CA ASN A 177 -1.71 -5.46 -9.49
C ASN A 177 -2.09 -6.85 -10.05
N PRO A 178 -1.96 -7.09 -11.37
CA PRO A 178 -2.40 -8.33 -12.01
C PRO A 178 -1.56 -9.55 -11.62
N LYS A 179 -0.41 -9.36 -10.96
CA LYS A 179 0.44 -10.44 -10.41
C LYS A 179 0.11 -10.77 -8.96
N LEU A 180 -0.74 -9.99 -8.29
CA LEU A 180 -1.13 -10.25 -6.90
C LEU A 180 -1.88 -11.59 -6.82
N ARG A 181 -1.39 -12.50 -5.97
CA ARG A 181 -2.03 -13.78 -5.66
C ARG A 181 -1.99 -13.97 -4.16
N LEU A 182 -3.14 -13.88 -3.50
CA LEU A 182 -3.24 -14.02 -2.06
C LEU A 182 -3.53 -15.49 -1.70
N ASP A 183 -2.69 -16.05 -0.85
CA ASP A 183 -3.00 -17.29 -0.16
C ASP A 183 -4.12 -17.04 0.87
N LYS A 184 -4.16 -15.85 1.49
CA LYS A 184 -5.19 -15.49 2.47
C LYS A 184 -5.55 -14.01 2.47
N LEU A 185 -6.85 -13.71 2.43
CA LEU A 185 -7.43 -12.40 2.73
C LEU A 185 -8.33 -12.48 3.95
N LYS A 186 -8.03 -11.71 5.00
CA LYS A 186 -8.79 -11.68 6.24
C LYS A 186 -9.39 -10.31 6.51
N ILE A 187 -10.70 -10.22 6.60
CA ILE A 187 -11.45 -9.01 6.92
C ILE A 187 -11.98 -9.13 8.34
N ARG A 188 -11.33 -8.49 9.31
CA ARG A 188 -11.78 -8.60 10.71
C ARG A 188 -13.13 -7.95 10.94
N CYS A 189 -13.41 -6.83 10.30
CA CYS A 189 -14.65 -6.09 10.43
C CYS A 189 -14.92 -5.40 9.09
N TYR A 190 -16.08 -5.66 8.51
CA TYR A 190 -16.52 -5.04 7.26
C TYR A 190 -17.15 -3.67 7.57
N ASP A 191 -16.56 -2.59 7.06
CA ASP A 191 -17.00 -1.21 7.27
C ASP A 191 -17.13 -0.45 5.94
N GLU A 192 -17.56 0.82 6.01
CA GLU A 192 -17.71 1.70 4.84
C GLU A 192 -16.39 1.92 4.08
N LYS A 193 -15.24 1.91 4.77
CA LYS A 193 -13.93 2.09 4.12
C LYS A 193 -13.54 0.87 3.27
N TRP A 194 -13.74 -0.33 3.80
CA TRP A 194 -13.52 -1.55 3.02
C TRP A 194 -14.50 -1.66 1.85
N ARG A 195 -15.76 -1.24 2.05
CA ARG A 195 -16.73 -1.12 0.97
C ARG A 195 -16.25 -0.21 -0.16
N GLY A 196 -15.73 0.97 0.17
CA GLY A 196 -15.17 1.90 -0.83
C GLY A 196 -13.97 1.33 -1.60
N ILE A 197 -13.17 0.46 -0.99
CA ILE A 197 -12.11 -0.28 -1.69
C ILE A 197 -12.70 -1.28 -2.68
N ILE A 198 -13.74 -2.03 -2.28
CA ILE A 198 -14.44 -2.98 -3.15
C ILE A 198 -15.10 -2.27 -4.33
N GLU A 199 -15.77 -1.15 -4.09
CA GLU A 199 -16.40 -0.33 -5.13
C GLU A 199 -15.34 0.13 -6.16
N GLU A 200 -14.20 0.64 -5.72
CA GLU A 200 -13.12 1.07 -6.62
C GLU A 200 -12.50 -0.10 -7.42
N LEU A 201 -12.38 -1.27 -6.81
CA LEU A 201 -11.95 -2.48 -7.54
C LEU A 201 -12.96 -2.86 -8.61
N SER A 202 -14.25 -2.78 -8.29
CA SER A 202 -15.35 -3.11 -9.19
C SER A 202 -15.43 -2.14 -10.38
N GLU A 203 -15.26 -0.84 -10.13
CA GLU A 203 -15.16 0.20 -11.18
C GLU A 203 -13.98 -0.06 -12.14
N SER A 204 -12.88 -0.61 -11.62
CA SER A 204 -11.72 -1.01 -12.45
C SER A 204 -11.85 -2.40 -13.09
N ASN A 205 -12.99 -3.06 -12.93
CA ASN A 205 -13.23 -4.45 -13.36
C ASN A 205 -12.12 -5.43 -12.90
N HIS A 206 -11.58 -5.19 -11.70
CA HIS A 206 -10.48 -5.97 -11.16
C HIS A 206 -10.99 -6.91 -10.07
N LYS A 207 -10.76 -8.22 -10.27
CA LYS A 207 -11.06 -9.26 -9.28
C LYS A 207 -9.79 -9.75 -8.62
N LEU A 208 -9.86 -9.93 -7.30
CA LEU A 208 -8.76 -10.43 -6.50
C LEU A 208 -8.68 -11.95 -6.57
N LEU A 209 -7.49 -12.45 -6.89
CA LEU A 209 -7.18 -13.88 -6.90
C LEU A 209 -6.77 -14.30 -5.48
N VAL A 210 -7.73 -14.87 -4.74
CA VAL A 210 -7.59 -15.23 -3.32
C VAL A 210 -7.95 -16.68 -3.10
N LYS A 211 -7.05 -17.48 -2.51
CA LYS A 211 -7.34 -18.88 -2.16
C LYS A 211 -8.24 -18.99 -0.93
N LYS A 212 -7.94 -18.24 0.14
CA LYS A 212 -8.69 -18.27 1.39
C LYS A 212 -9.23 -16.91 1.78
N TYR A 213 -10.54 -16.78 1.84
CA TYR A 213 -11.21 -15.59 2.35
C TYR A 213 -11.77 -15.83 3.77
N GLU A 214 -11.50 -14.92 4.70
CA GLU A 214 -11.97 -15.03 6.08
C GLU A 214 -12.56 -13.71 6.57
N MET A 215 -13.82 -13.71 7.00
CA MET A 215 -14.45 -12.58 7.68
C MET A 215 -14.83 -12.99 9.11
N THR A 216 -14.28 -12.31 10.12
CA THR A 216 -14.32 -12.83 11.51
C THR A 216 -15.23 -12.11 12.49
N LYS A 217 -15.75 -10.93 12.16
CA LYS A 217 -16.70 -10.21 13.02
C LYS A 217 -17.88 -9.73 12.20
N LYS A 218 -18.92 -9.32 12.91
CA LYS A 218 -20.10 -8.65 12.39
C LYS A 218 -19.71 -7.46 11.50
N SER A 219 -20.37 -7.35 10.35
CA SER A 219 -20.36 -6.12 9.54
C SER A 219 -20.83 -4.96 10.41
N SER A 220 -20.04 -3.88 10.48
CA SER A 220 -20.44 -2.70 11.24
C SER A 220 -21.55 -1.95 10.51
N LYS A 221 -21.54 -1.95 9.17
CA LYS A 221 -22.57 -1.35 8.30
C LYS A 221 -22.59 -1.96 6.89
N GLY A 222 -23.80 -2.31 6.43
CA GLY A 222 -24.18 -2.68 5.06
C GLY A 222 -23.89 -4.14 4.67
N SER A 223 -24.36 -4.55 3.48
CA SER A 223 -24.27 -5.93 3.00
C SER A 223 -22.84 -6.34 2.71
N ILE A 224 -22.55 -7.61 3.01
CA ILE A 224 -21.34 -8.32 2.63
C ILE A 224 -21.49 -8.73 1.15
N THR A 225 -20.46 -8.54 0.34
CA THR A 225 -20.37 -9.06 -1.03
C THR A 225 -19.05 -9.82 -1.18
N LEU A 226 -18.99 -10.75 -2.14
CA LEU A 226 -17.81 -11.49 -2.55
C LEU A 226 -17.45 -11.24 -4.02
N ASP A 227 -18.15 -10.33 -4.71
CA ASP A 227 -18.06 -10.19 -6.18
C ASP A 227 -16.70 -9.65 -6.66
N PHE A 228 -15.95 -9.03 -5.76
CA PHE A 228 -14.58 -8.57 -5.97
C PHE A 228 -13.54 -9.70 -5.96
N LEU A 229 -13.94 -10.94 -5.65
CA LEU A 229 -13.09 -12.12 -5.69
C LEU A 229 -13.22 -12.82 -7.04
N GLU A 230 -12.16 -13.48 -7.48
CA GLU A 230 -12.20 -14.35 -8.65
C GLU A 230 -12.66 -15.77 -8.24
N PRO A 231 -13.83 -16.26 -8.69
CA PRO A 231 -14.38 -17.55 -8.27
C PRO A 231 -13.41 -18.70 -8.48
N SER A 232 -12.72 -18.74 -9.62
CA SER A 232 -11.86 -19.88 -9.99
C SER A 232 -10.62 -20.04 -9.11
N ALA A 233 -10.23 -18.99 -8.37
CA ALA A 233 -9.08 -19.03 -7.47
C ALA A 233 -9.47 -19.36 -6.02
N LEU A 234 -10.76 -19.33 -5.69
CA LEU A 234 -11.25 -19.39 -4.32
C LEU A 234 -11.43 -20.84 -3.86
N GLU A 235 -10.64 -21.22 -2.86
CA GLU A 235 -10.64 -22.59 -2.30
C GLU A 235 -11.42 -22.67 -0.98
N GLU A 236 -11.26 -21.67 -0.11
CA GLU A 236 -11.87 -21.66 1.22
C GLU A 236 -12.53 -20.32 1.53
N VAL A 237 -13.75 -20.37 2.05
CA VAL A 237 -14.48 -19.17 2.52
C VAL A 237 -14.95 -19.39 3.95
N ASN A 238 -14.57 -18.49 4.85
CA ASN A 238 -14.97 -18.50 6.26
C ASN A 238 -15.69 -17.20 6.59
N LEU A 239 -17.00 -17.25 6.85
CA LEU A 239 -17.82 -16.05 7.02
C LEU A 239 -18.47 -16.02 8.40
N TYR A 240 -18.32 -14.89 9.09
CA TYR A 240 -19.15 -14.55 10.23
C TYR A 240 -20.42 -13.83 9.76
N PHE A 241 -21.56 -14.50 9.81
CA PHE A 241 -22.84 -13.94 9.38
C PHE A 241 -23.70 -13.52 10.55
N SER A 242 -24.11 -12.25 10.53
CA SER A 242 -24.98 -11.64 11.55
C SER A 242 -25.98 -10.64 10.99
N ASP A 243 -26.20 -10.65 9.68
CA ASP A 243 -27.12 -9.76 8.97
C ASP A 243 -28.53 -10.37 8.96
N SER A 244 -28.88 -11.14 7.94
CA SER A 244 -30.18 -11.82 7.80
C SER A 244 -30.05 -13.10 6.97
N ALA A 245 -31.09 -13.93 7.02
CA ALA A 245 -31.15 -15.19 6.27
C ALA A 245 -31.27 -14.97 4.75
N GLU A 246 -31.97 -13.92 4.34
CA GLU A 246 -32.15 -13.55 2.93
C GLU A 246 -30.80 -13.20 2.31
N LYS A 247 -30.03 -12.30 2.95
CA LYS A 247 -28.68 -11.93 2.47
C LYS A 247 -27.71 -13.10 2.47
N MET A 248 -27.84 -14.00 3.45
CA MET A 248 -27.08 -15.25 3.41
C MET A 248 -27.44 -16.01 2.14
N SER A 249 -28.73 -16.21 1.86
CA SER A 249 -29.23 -16.92 0.67
C SER A 249 -28.79 -16.27 -0.66
N GLU A 250 -28.54 -14.96 -0.69
CA GLU A 250 -28.00 -14.26 -1.85
C GLU A 250 -26.51 -14.59 -2.08
N ILE A 251 -25.68 -14.46 -1.05
CA ILE A 251 -24.23 -14.74 -1.14
C ILE A 251 -23.99 -16.22 -1.41
N MET A 252 -24.64 -17.05 -0.59
CA MET A 252 -25.61 -18.00 -1.08
C MET A 252 -25.55 -18.40 -2.57
N LYS A 253 -26.49 -17.91 -3.36
CA LYS A 253 -26.66 -18.26 -4.77
C LYS A 253 -25.56 -17.71 -5.71
N SER A 254 -24.54 -17.00 -5.21
CA SER A 254 -23.51 -16.37 -6.06
C SER A 254 -22.61 -17.38 -6.79
N GLU A 255 -22.10 -16.95 -7.95
CA GLU A 255 -21.15 -17.71 -8.77
C GLU A 255 -19.81 -17.95 -8.07
N GLN A 256 -19.51 -17.16 -7.02
CA GLN A 256 -18.29 -17.27 -6.20
C GLN A 256 -18.13 -18.62 -5.49
N ARG A 257 -19.12 -19.51 -5.60
CA ARG A 257 -19.09 -20.89 -5.09
C ARG A 257 -18.47 -21.91 -6.02
N GLN A 258 -18.37 -21.60 -7.31
CA GLN A 258 -17.88 -22.56 -8.29
C GLN A 258 -16.39 -22.84 -8.03
N GLY A 259 -16.08 -24.05 -7.57
CA GLY A 259 -14.71 -24.47 -7.24
C GLY A 259 -14.32 -24.42 -5.76
N LEU A 260 -15.23 -23.99 -4.87
CA LEU A 260 -14.96 -24.00 -3.43
C LEU A 260 -14.72 -25.42 -2.88
N LYS A 261 -13.64 -25.58 -2.12
CA LYS A 261 -13.33 -26.83 -1.40
C LYS A 261 -13.94 -26.86 0.00
N MET A 262 -14.11 -25.69 0.64
CA MET A 262 -14.65 -25.60 1.99
C MET A 262 -15.35 -24.26 2.26
N LEU A 263 -16.60 -24.33 2.69
CA LEU A 263 -17.35 -23.19 3.21
C LEU A 263 -17.56 -23.32 4.72
N THR A 264 -17.08 -22.37 5.52
CA THR A 264 -17.43 -22.27 6.94
C THR A 264 -18.30 -21.06 7.19
N ILE A 265 -19.46 -21.28 7.81
CA ILE A 265 -20.33 -20.20 8.27
C ILE A 265 -20.42 -20.22 9.79
N LYS A 266 -20.00 -19.13 10.39
CA LYS A 266 -20.19 -18.79 11.80
C LYS A 266 -21.47 -17.98 11.90
N ASN A 267 -22.54 -18.63 12.31
CA ASN A 267 -23.88 -18.09 12.32
C ASN A 267 -24.27 -17.56 13.71
N SER A 268 -24.74 -16.31 13.78
CA SER A 268 -25.28 -15.71 15.00
C SER A 268 -26.80 -15.68 15.10
N PHE A 269 -27.56 -16.06 14.08
CA PHE A 269 -29.03 -16.08 14.13
C PHE A 269 -29.58 -17.46 14.52
N PRO A 270 -30.83 -17.54 15.02
CA PRO A 270 -31.45 -18.81 15.40
C PRO A 270 -31.56 -19.79 14.22
N MET A 271 -31.44 -21.08 14.51
CA MET A 271 -31.54 -22.14 13.49
C MET A 271 -32.90 -22.15 12.77
N THR A 272 -33.95 -21.64 13.39
CA THR A 272 -35.29 -21.58 12.81
C THR A 272 -35.34 -20.74 11.53
N VAL A 273 -34.45 -19.76 11.38
CA VAL A 273 -34.42 -18.81 10.26
C VAL A 273 -33.30 -19.14 9.25
N LEU A 274 -32.49 -20.18 9.48
CA LEU A 274 -31.38 -20.51 8.59
C LEU A 274 -31.90 -21.10 7.25
N PRO A 275 -31.45 -20.59 6.09
CA PRO A 275 -31.88 -21.07 4.79
C PRO A 275 -31.08 -22.32 4.38
N PHE A 276 -31.43 -23.46 4.96
CA PHE A 276 -30.69 -24.72 4.79
C PHE A 276 -30.57 -25.16 3.34
N GLU A 277 -31.58 -24.86 2.53
CA GLU A 277 -31.64 -25.19 1.11
C GLU A 277 -30.52 -24.55 0.32
N SER A 278 -30.01 -23.41 0.79
CA SER A 278 -28.90 -22.71 0.16
C SER A 278 -27.57 -23.47 0.25
N PHE A 279 -27.47 -24.48 1.12
CA PHE A 279 -26.25 -25.27 1.35
C PHE A 279 -26.23 -26.61 0.61
N TYR A 280 -27.33 -27.05 0.01
CA TYR A 280 -27.41 -28.34 -0.67
C TYR A 280 -26.36 -28.49 -1.79
N ASN A 281 -26.04 -27.40 -2.48
CA ASN A 281 -25.07 -27.39 -3.58
C ASN A 281 -23.62 -27.13 -3.14
N CYS A 282 -23.32 -27.10 -1.83
CA CYS A 282 -21.96 -26.92 -1.34
C CYS A 282 -21.27 -28.30 -1.24
N PRO A 283 -20.13 -28.54 -1.91
CA PRO A 283 -19.47 -29.84 -1.88
C PRO A 283 -18.99 -30.21 -0.46
N ARG A 284 -18.57 -29.22 0.33
CA ARG A 284 -18.25 -29.39 1.74
C ARG A 284 -18.45 -28.08 2.49
N PHE A 285 -19.13 -28.15 3.64
CA PHE A 285 -19.34 -26.99 4.49
C PHE A 285 -19.31 -27.33 5.98
N THR A 286 -19.09 -26.31 6.79
CA THR A 286 -19.14 -26.35 8.26
C THR A 286 -20.05 -25.21 8.75
N LEU A 287 -21.07 -25.55 9.54
CA LEU A 287 -21.92 -24.56 10.21
C LEU A 287 -21.58 -24.52 11.70
N ILE A 288 -21.25 -23.34 12.20
CA ILE A 288 -20.98 -23.10 13.62
C ILE A 288 -22.10 -22.20 14.15
N PHE A 289 -22.83 -22.66 15.15
CA PHE A 289 -23.92 -21.93 15.80
C PHE A 289 -23.47 -21.38 17.15
N TYR A 290 -23.79 -20.12 17.43
CA TYR A 290 -23.58 -19.51 18.76
C TYR A 290 -24.84 -19.54 19.65
N ASN A 291 -25.98 -19.94 19.08
CA ASN A 291 -27.26 -20.07 19.78
C ASN A 291 -27.63 -21.54 19.99
N LYS A 292 -28.61 -21.79 20.87
CA LYS A 292 -29.16 -23.13 21.12
C LYS A 292 -29.69 -23.75 19.83
N VAL A 293 -29.31 -25.01 19.60
CA VAL A 293 -29.57 -25.73 18.35
C VAL A 293 -30.89 -26.51 18.46
N CYS A 294 -31.70 -26.51 17.38
CA CYS A 294 -32.92 -27.30 17.29
C CYS A 294 -32.59 -28.67 16.64
N GLY A 295 -32.75 -29.77 17.39
CA GLY A 295 -32.36 -31.11 16.94
C GLY A 295 -33.12 -31.59 15.70
N GLU A 296 -34.41 -31.26 15.57
CA GLU A 296 -35.26 -31.69 14.45
C GLU A 296 -34.79 -31.11 13.11
N LYS A 297 -34.49 -29.79 13.07
CA LYS A 297 -33.98 -29.13 11.87
C LYS A 297 -32.59 -29.62 11.45
N LEU A 298 -31.74 -30.02 12.40
CA LEU A 298 -30.45 -30.65 12.06
C LEU A 298 -30.63 -32.02 11.39
N LEU A 299 -31.58 -32.82 11.89
CA LEU A 299 -31.88 -34.13 11.32
C LEU A 299 -32.39 -34.04 9.89
N GLU A 300 -33.22 -33.03 9.57
CA GLU A 300 -33.66 -32.76 8.19
C GLU A 300 -32.48 -32.47 7.25
N LEU A 301 -31.55 -31.62 7.71
CA LEU A 301 -30.37 -31.24 6.93
C LEU A 301 -29.43 -32.43 6.67
N VAL A 302 -29.18 -33.25 7.69
CA VAL A 302 -28.32 -34.44 7.58
C VAL A 302 -28.89 -35.41 6.56
N LYS A 303 -30.22 -35.64 6.56
CA LYS A 303 -30.88 -36.56 5.63
C LYS A 303 -30.74 -36.17 4.16
N VAL A 304 -30.56 -34.89 3.84
CA VAL A 304 -30.40 -34.42 2.45
C VAL A 304 -28.94 -34.57 1.96
N HIS A 305 -27.97 -34.66 2.88
CA HIS A 305 -26.54 -34.69 2.57
C HIS A 305 -25.86 -36.07 2.78
N THR A 306 -26.57 -37.05 3.34
CA THR A 306 -26.18 -38.48 3.38
C THR A 306 -26.92 -39.27 2.32
#